data_AF-F5RFK3-F1
#
_entry.id   AF-F5RFK3-F1
#
_cell.length_a   1.000
_cell.length_b   1.000
_cell.length_c   1.000
_cell.angle_alpha   90.00
_cell.angle_beta   90.00
_cell.angle_gamma   90.00
#
_symmetry.space_group_name_H-M   'P 1'
#
loop_
_entity.id
_entity.type
_entity.pdbx_description
1 polymer ?
#
loop_
_entity_poly.entity_id
_entity_poly.type
_entity_poly.pdbx_seq_one_letter_code
_entity_poly.pdbx_strand_id
1 'polypeptide(L)'
;MYNATKPTLDDLPTSKQLLRSTSIAFIATMAILIAIVLPSEYAIVPTGIGRALGLTEMGEIKTQLAEEASADAALDAEKVATKGNAGSAMPAQVQSGTPVANDSAWRDEMRVVIKPGQGAEVKSSMKVGEQAEFDWVSEGGVVNFDTHGDGDGQSVSYKKGRAAPAGDGVIQAAFSGNHTGSGETVVTPMSR
;
A
#
# COMPACT_ATOMS: atom_id res chain seq x y z
N MET A 1 -19.94 28.04 43.61
CA MET A 1 -21.10 27.46 42.92
C MET A 1 -21.30 28.26 41.63
N TYR A 2 -20.77 27.79 40.50
CA TYR A 2 -20.97 28.43 39.20
C TYR A 2 -22.29 27.92 38.62
N ASN A 3 -23.37 28.65 38.82
CA ASN A 3 -24.64 28.35 38.17
C ASN A 3 -24.56 28.90 36.74
N ALA A 4 -24.39 28.02 35.76
CA ALA A 4 -24.52 28.39 34.35
C ALA A 4 -25.97 28.81 34.09
N THR A 5 -26.18 30.10 33.82
CA THR A 5 -27.48 30.64 33.42
C THR A 5 -27.88 30.00 32.08
N LYS A 6 -29.12 29.50 31.99
CA LYS A 6 -29.64 28.87 30.77
C LYS A 6 -29.65 29.90 29.62
N PRO A 7 -29.05 29.59 28.46
CA PRO A 7 -29.05 30.51 27.32
C PRO A 7 -30.48 30.92 26.94
N THR A 8 -30.66 32.20 26.67
CA THR A 8 -31.93 32.76 26.21
C THR A 8 -31.95 32.80 24.68
N LEU A 9 -33.12 32.99 24.07
CA LEU A 9 -33.23 33.03 22.59
C LEU A 9 -32.41 34.18 21.97
N ASP A 10 -32.14 35.23 22.75
CA ASP A 10 -31.32 36.37 22.33
C ASP A 10 -29.81 36.05 22.33
N ASP A 11 -29.40 34.97 23.00
CA ASP A 11 -28.02 34.44 22.96
C ASP A 11 -27.75 33.56 21.73
N LEU A 12 -28.79 33.25 20.93
CA LEU A 12 -28.63 32.46 19.71
C LEU A 12 -28.04 33.30 18.58
N PRO A 13 -27.16 32.72 17.75
CA PRO A 13 -26.60 33.42 16.60
C PRO A 13 -27.72 33.84 15.64
N THR A 14 -27.67 35.09 15.21
CA THR A 14 -28.60 35.62 14.22
C THR A 14 -28.47 34.89 12.89
N SER A 15 -29.52 34.84 12.06
CA SER A 15 -29.46 34.18 10.74
C SER A 15 -28.33 34.73 9.84
N LYS A 16 -27.96 36.01 10.00
CA LYS A 16 -26.82 36.62 9.30
C LYS A 16 -25.48 36.09 9.80
N GLN A 17 -25.33 35.86 11.10
CA GLN A 17 -24.13 35.23 11.67
C GLN A 17 -24.01 33.77 11.23
N LEU A 18 -25.13 33.03 11.24
CA LEU A 18 -25.14 31.65 10.78
C LEU A 18 -24.74 31.54 9.29
N LEU A 19 -25.30 32.40 8.44
CA LEU A 19 -24.94 32.44 7.02
C LEU A 19 -23.45 32.75 6.81
N ARG A 20 -22.91 33.73 7.55
CA ARG A 20 -21.48 34.08 7.49
C ARG A 20 -20.59 32.90 7.89
N SER A 21 -20.90 32.23 9.00
CA SER A 21 -20.11 31.07 9.44
C SER A 21 -20.17 29.91 8.45
N THR A 22 -21.35 29.63 7.88
CA THR A 22 -21.51 28.58 6.87
C THR A 22 -20.73 28.91 5.60
N SER A 23 -20.76 30.17 5.14
CA SER A 23 -19.97 30.58 3.97
C SER A 23 -18.47 30.45 4.21
N ILE A 24 -17.97 30.84 5.38
CA ILE A 24 -16.54 30.71 5.71
C ILE A 24 -16.14 29.22 5.76
N ALA A 25 -16.93 28.39 6.42
CA ALA A 25 -16.69 26.95 6.49
C ALA A 25 -16.68 26.29 5.09
N PHE A 26 -17.62 26.70 4.23
CA PHE A 26 -17.68 26.22 2.85
C PHE A 26 -16.41 26.61 2.07
N ILE A 27 -15.96 27.86 2.16
CA ILE A 27 -14.74 28.34 1.50
C ILE A 27 -13.51 27.58 2.03
N ALA A 28 -13.40 27.38 3.34
CA ALA A 28 -12.31 26.62 3.95
C ALA A 28 -12.30 25.17 3.44
N THR A 29 -13.48 24.55 3.34
CA THR A 29 -13.63 23.19 2.80
C THR A 29 -13.18 23.11 1.35
N MET A 30 -13.58 24.07 0.51
CA MET A 30 -13.13 24.15 -0.89
C MET A 30 -11.62 24.35 -1.00
N ALA A 31 -11.03 25.17 -0.14
CA ALA A 31 -9.58 25.36 -0.11
C ALA A 31 -8.84 24.07 0.25
N ILE A 32 -9.31 23.33 1.25
CA ILE A 32 -8.75 22.01 1.64
C ILE A 32 -8.91 21.00 0.49
N LEU A 33 -10.08 20.95 -0.14
CA LEU A 33 -10.35 20.08 -1.27
C LEU A 33 -9.33 20.30 -2.39
N ILE A 34 -9.13 21.55 -2.79
CA ILE A 34 -8.26 21.91 -3.93
C ILE A 34 -6.78 21.77 -3.59
N ALA A 35 -6.37 22.15 -2.38
CA ALA A 35 -4.95 22.21 -2.01
C ALA A 35 -4.41 20.88 -1.49
N ILE A 36 -5.24 20.03 -0.89
CA ILE A 36 -4.81 18.81 -0.18
C ILE A 36 -5.43 17.56 -0.81
N VAL A 37 -6.77 17.50 -0.92
CA VAL A 37 -7.48 16.26 -1.31
C VAL A 37 -7.24 15.92 -2.79
N LEU A 38 -7.44 16.89 -3.70
CA LEU A 38 -7.24 16.64 -5.14
C LEU A 38 -5.81 16.24 -5.50
N PRO A 39 -4.77 16.91 -4.97
CA PRO A 39 -3.39 16.48 -5.21
C PRO A 39 -3.07 15.10 -4.63
N SER A 40 -3.49 14.80 -3.39
CA SER A 40 -3.11 13.55 -2.69
C SER A 40 -3.85 12.31 -3.16
N GLU A 41 -5.09 12.43 -3.60
CA GLU A 41 -5.89 11.28 -4.03
C GLU A 41 -5.88 11.07 -5.54
N TYR A 42 -5.85 12.15 -6.31
CA TYR A 42 -6.09 12.10 -7.76
C TYR A 42 -4.95 12.64 -8.61
N ALA A 43 -3.85 13.11 -8.00
CA ALA A 43 -2.77 13.81 -8.70
C ALA A 43 -3.23 15.06 -9.48
N ILE A 44 -4.42 15.59 -9.19
CA ILE A 44 -4.96 16.78 -9.87
C ILE A 44 -4.47 18.01 -9.11
N VAL A 45 -3.72 18.90 -9.77
CA VAL A 45 -3.06 20.03 -9.12
C VAL A 45 -3.44 21.37 -9.76
N PRO A 46 -4.54 22.01 -9.33
CA PRO A 46 -4.98 23.28 -9.91
C PRO A 46 -4.09 24.47 -9.51
N THR A 47 -3.47 24.43 -8.33
CA THR A 47 -2.78 25.57 -7.71
C THR A 47 -1.26 25.40 -7.54
N GLY A 48 -0.71 24.23 -7.88
CA GLY A 48 0.70 23.87 -7.66
C GLY A 48 1.10 23.60 -6.20
N ILE A 49 0.29 24.01 -5.22
CA ILE A 49 0.58 23.88 -3.77
C ILE A 49 0.80 22.43 -3.37
N GLY A 50 -0.03 21.50 -3.87
CA GLY A 50 0.09 20.07 -3.57
C GLY A 50 1.44 19.47 -4.01
N ARG A 51 2.02 19.95 -5.12
CA ARG A 51 3.34 19.49 -5.59
C ARG A 51 4.46 20.09 -4.76
N ALA A 52 4.35 21.36 -4.35
CA ALA A 52 5.31 21.99 -3.45
C ALA A 52 5.37 21.31 -2.06
N LEU A 53 4.25 20.73 -1.63
CA LEU A 53 4.14 19.98 -0.37
C LEU A 53 4.41 18.47 -0.53
N GLY A 54 4.71 17.98 -1.74
CA GLY A 54 4.93 16.55 -2.02
C GLY A 54 3.67 15.68 -1.96
N LEU A 55 2.48 16.26 -1.79
CA LEU A 55 1.22 15.51 -1.70
C LEU A 55 0.83 14.88 -3.04
N THR A 56 1.19 15.53 -4.14
CA THR A 56 0.89 15.04 -5.50
C THR A 56 1.54 13.69 -5.81
N GLU A 57 2.74 13.43 -5.31
CA GLU A 57 3.48 12.18 -5.57
C GLU A 57 2.68 10.96 -5.07
N MET A 58 2.01 11.09 -3.93
CA MET A 58 1.14 10.02 -3.39
C MET A 58 -0.06 9.75 -4.29
N GLY A 59 -0.67 10.80 -4.84
CA GLY A 59 -1.78 10.68 -5.80
C GLY A 59 -1.33 10.01 -7.10
N GLU A 60 -0.16 10.40 -7.62
CA GLU A 60 0.41 9.83 -8.84
C GLU A 60 0.64 8.32 -8.67
N ILE A 61 1.17 7.89 -7.53
CA ILE A 61 1.35 6.47 -7.21
C ILE A 61 0.02 5.73 -7.14
N LYS A 62 -0.98 6.27 -6.44
CA LYS A 62 -2.31 5.65 -6.37
C LYS A 62 -2.92 5.48 -7.75
N THR A 63 -2.79 6.49 -8.61
CA THR A 63 -3.28 6.41 -9.99
C THR A 63 -2.52 5.37 -10.82
N GLN A 64 -1.20 5.31 -10.70
CA GLN A 64 -0.37 4.29 -11.37
C GLN A 64 -0.72 2.87 -10.87
N LEU A 65 -0.92 2.69 -9.56
CA LEU A 65 -1.32 1.42 -8.97
C LEU A 65 -2.69 0.95 -9.50
N ALA A 66 -3.63 1.88 -9.62
CA ALA A 66 -4.97 1.63 -10.15
C ALA A 66 -4.93 1.32 -11.65
N GLU A 67 -4.13 2.05 -12.41
CA GLU A 67 -3.95 1.82 -13.85
C GLU A 67 -3.29 0.47 -14.11
N GLU A 68 -2.20 0.15 -13.41
CA GLU A 68 -1.55 -1.15 -13.48
C GLU A 68 -2.53 -2.28 -13.09
N ALA A 69 -3.39 -2.07 -12.10
CA ALA A 69 -4.40 -3.05 -11.71
C ALA A 69 -5.44 -3.27 -12.81
N SER A 70 -5.84 -2.21 -13.51
CA SER A 70 -6.76 -2.30 -14.64
C SER A 70 -6.14 -3.00 -15.85
N ALA A 71 -4.85 -2.77 -16.12
CA ALA A 71 -4.12 -3.41 -17.21
C ALA A 71 -3.97 -4.91 -16.97
N ASP A 72 -3.55 -5.33 -15.78
CA ASP A 72 -3.46 -6.76 -15.44
C ASP A 72 -4.84 -7.42 -15.45
N ALA A 73 -5.91 -6.75 -14.99
CA ALA A 73 -7.27 -7.30 -15.07
C ALA A 73 -7.72 -7.53 -16.52
N ALA A 74 -7.32 -6.67 -17.46
CA ALA A 74 -7.60 -6.86 -18.88
C ALA A 74 -6.79 -8.04 -19.47
N LEU A 75 -5.52 -8.18 -19.09
CA LEU A 75 -4.67 -9.30 -19.49
C LEU A 75 -5.17 -10.64 -18.90
N ASP A 76 -5.63 -10.64 -17.65
CA ASP A 76 -6.25 -11.80 -17.00
C ASP A 76 -7.59 -12.13 -17.65
N ALA A 77 -8.43 -11.14 -18.00
CA ALA A 77 -9.66 -11.39 -18.73
C ALA A 77 -9.40 -12.01 -20.13
N GLU A 78 -8.34 -11.58 -20.81
CA GLU A 78 -7.89 -12.19 -22.07
C GLU A 78 -7.35 -13.62 -21.87
N LYS A 79 -6.65 -13.86 -20.77
CA LYS A 79 -6.11 -15.19 -20.40
C LYS A 79 -7.19 -16.16 -19.93
N VAL A 80 -8.25 -15.67 -19.27
CA VAL A 80 -9.42 -16.44 -18.81
C VAL A 80 -10.33 -16.85 -19.97
N ALA A 81 -10.32 -16.13 -21.09
CA ALA A 81 -10.97 -16.60 -22.33
C ALA A 81 -10.33 -17.88 -22.91
N THR A 82 -9.14 -18.28 -22.44
CA THR A 82 -8.43 -19.50 -22.89
C THR A 82 -8.32 -20.60 -21.83
N LYS A 83 -8.75 -20.40 -20.57
CA LYS A 83 -8.80 -21.49 -19.58
C LYS A 83 -9.94 -21.30 -18.58
N GLY A 84 -10.93 -22.19 -18.68
CA GLY A 84 -12.05 -22.27 -17.75
C GLY A 84 -11.65 -22.77 -16.35
N ASN A 85 -12.19 -22.06 -15.35
CA ASN A 85 -12.78 -22.54 -14.10
C ASN A 85 -11.95 -23.39 -13.10
N ALA A 86 -11.50 -22.75 -12.01
CA ALA A 86 -11.46 -23.21 -10.61
C ALA A 86 -10.73 -22.12 -9.79
N GLY A 87 -11.06 -21.69 -8.58
CA GLY A 87 -12.04 -22.05 -7.56
C GLY A 87 -11.55 -21.41 -6.23
N SER A 88 -12.50 -20.88 -5.44
CA SER A 88 -12.37 -20.43 -4.04
C SER A 88 -11.45 -19.25 -3.69
N ALA A 89 -12.09 -18.09 -3.53
CA ALA A 89 -11.65 -17.02 -2.66
C ALA A 89 -11.75 -17.43 -1.18
N MET A 90 -10.68 -17.24 -0.41
CA MET A 90 -10.69 -17.30 1.06
C MET A 90 -10.67 -15.87 1.61
N PRO A 91 -11.48 -15.49 2.62
CA PRO A 91 -11.45 -14.15 3.19
C PRO A 91 -10.22 -13.97 4.09
N ALA A 92 -9.41 -12.93 3.83
CA ALA A 92 -8.37 -12.50 4.75
C ALA A 92 -9.02 -11.80 5.96
N GLN A 93 -8.99 -12.45 7.13
CA GLN A 93 -9.37 -11.83 8.39
C GLN A 93 -8.26 -10.89 8.87
N VAL A 94 -8.62 -9.63 9.08
CA VAL A 94 -7.80 -8.61 9.71
C VAL A 94 -7.71 -8.92 11.21
N GLN A 95 -6.51 -9.14 11.74
CA GLN A 95 -6.24 -9.08 13.18
C GLN A 95 -5.32 -7.90 13.48
N SER A 96 -5.87 -6.95 14.23
CA SER A 96 -5.16 -5.79 14.77
C SER A 96 -4.51 -6.13 16.11
N GLY A 97 -3.23 -5.77 16.25
CA GLY A 97 -2.61 -5.32 17.51
C GLY A 97 -1.92 -6.39 18.37
N THR A 98 -0.59 -6.30 18.50
CA THR A 98 0.18 -5.99 19.73
C THR A 98 1.69 -6.09 19.41
N PRO A 99 2.55 -5.12 19.79
CA PRO A 99 4.00 -5.23 19.59
C PRO A 99 4.62 -6.02 20.73
N VAL A 100 5.31 -7.13 20.45
CA VAL A 100 6.10 -7.87 21.45
C VAL A 100 7.34 -8.51 20.85
N ALA A 101 8.48 -7.97 21.30
CA ALA A 101 9.75 -8.62 21.64
C ALA A 101 10.52 -9.42 20.57
N ASN A 102 11.71 -8.90 20.24
CA ASN A 102 12.80 -9.58 19.56
C ASN A 102 13.27 -10.80 20.37
N ASP A 103 12.92 -11.98 19.88
CA ASP A 103 13.62 -13.24 20.14
C ASP A 103 13.77 -13.99 18.79
N SER A 104 14.28 -13.26 17.78
CA SER A 104 14.12 -13.62 16.37
C SER A 104 14.88 -14.91 16.01
N ALA A 105 14.12 -15.94 15.63
CA ALA A 105 14.61 -17.21 15.08
C ALA A 105 15.18 -17.09 13.64
N TRP A 106 15.25 -15.87 13.10
CA TRP A 106 15.58 -15.55 11.73
C TRP A 106 17.08 -15.32 11.52
N ARG A 107 17.59 -15.65 10.33
CA ARG A 107 19.03 -15.54 9.99
C ARG A 107 19.44 -14.13 9.60
N ASP A 108 18.64 -13.48 8.76
CA ASP A 108 18.90 -12.17 8.21
C ASP A 108 17.68 -11.26 8.34
N GLU A 109 17.93 -9.98 8.64
CA GLU A 109 16.93 -8.92 8.68
C GLU A 109 17.52 -7.68 8.04
N MET A 110 16.76 -7.01 7.18
CA MET A 110 17.16 -5.74 6.57
C MET A 110 16.00 -4.75 6.56
N ARG A 111 16.28 -3.50 6.19
CA ARG A 111 15.27 -2.47 5.95
C ARG A 111 15.59 -1.76 4.65
N VAL A 112 14.63 -1.69 3.74
CA VAL A 112 14.76 -0.99 2.46
C VAL A 112 13.83 0.21 2.46
N VAL A 113 14.37 1.39 2.14
CA VAL A 113 13.58 2.61 2.00
C VAL A 113 13.24 2.79 0.54
N ILE A 114 11.95 2.72 0.19
CA ILE A 114 11.47 2.92 -1.16
C ILE A 114 10.94 4.35 -1.28
N LYS A 115 11.50 5.13 -2.21
CA LYS A 115 10.96 6.46 -2.51
C LYS A 115 9.70 6.34 -3.35
N PRO A 116 8.79 7.33 -3.29
CA PRO A 116 7.66 7.45 -4.20
C PRO A 116 8.04 7.12 -5.66
N GLY A 117 7.32 6.18 -6.28
CA GLY A 117 7.52 5.77 -7.68
C GLY A 117 8.77 4.90 -7.95
N GLN A 118 9.51 4.49 -6.92
CA GLN A 118 10.61 3.54 -7.06
C GLN A 118 10.20 2.12 -6.68
N GLY A 119 10.94 1.14 -7.19
CA GLY A 119 10.86 -0.25 -6.78
C GLY A 119 12.19 -0.71 -6.16
N ALA A 120 12.14 -1.75 -5.35
CA ALA A 120 13.31 -2.42 -4.82
C ALA A 120 13.17 -3.94 -4.97
N GLU A 121 14.29 -4.62 -5.16
CA GLU A 121 14.35 -6.05 -5.35
C GLU A 121 15.35 -6.67 -4.38
N VAL A 122 14.93 -7.71 -3.64
CA VAL A 122 15.80 -8.48 -2.75
C VAL A 122 16.00 -9.86 -3.35
N LYS A 123 17.25 -10.14 -3.75
CA LYS A 123 17.63 -11.40 -4.39
C LYS A 123 18.33 -12.32 -3.41
N SER A 124 17.96 -13.59 -3.44
CA SER A 124 18.62 -14.67 -2.73
C SER A 124 19.10 -15.73 -3.73
N SER A 125 20.38 -16.09 -3.67
CA SER A 125 20.91 -17.17 -4.52
C SER A 125 20.66 -18.52 -3.85
N MET A 126 19.97 -19.42 -4.54
CA MET A 126 19.58 -20.74 -4.03
C MET A 126 19.94 -21.84 -5.02
N LYS A 127 20.26 -23.03 -4.50
CA LYS A 127 20.39 -24.26 -5.30
C LYS A 127 19.03 -24.92 -5.46
N VAL A 128 18.88 -25.70 -6.52
CA VAL A 128 17.67 -26.51 -6.74
C VAL A 128 17.26 -27.30 -5.49
N GLY A 129 15.99 -27.21 -5.12
CA GLY A 129 15.40 -27.89 -3.98
C GLY A 129 15.58 -27.19 -2.63
N GLU A 130 16.45 -26.18 -2.52
CA GLU A 130 16.56 -25.37 -1.31
C GLU A 130 15.27 -24.62 -1.02
N GLN A 131 14.99 -24.39 0.25
CA GLN A 131 13.82 -23.66 0.72
C GLN A 131 14.24 -22.39 1.45
N ALA A 132 13.52 -21.31 1.22
CA ALA A 132 13.68 -20.04 1.91
C ALA A 132 12.31 -19.55 2.35
N GLU A 133 12.08 -19.59 3.66
CA GLU A 133 10.96 -18.90 4.27
C GLU A 133 11.22 -17.38 4.26
N PHE A 134 10.19 -16.59 4.00
CA PHE A 134 10.24 -15.13 4.06
C PHE A 134 8.98 -14.56 4.70
N ASP A 135 9.14 -13.43 5.38
CA ASP A 135 8.04 -12.60 5.91
C ASP A 135 8.35 -11.13 5.70
N TRP A 136 7.38 -10.36 5.21
CA TRP A 136 7.52 -8.93 4.98
C TRP A 136 6.38 -8.03 5.39
N VAL A 137 6.73 -6.77 5.70
CA VAL A 137 5.77 -5.71 6.10
C VAL A 137 6.19 -4.34 5.56
N SER A 138 5.23 -3.62 4.96
CA SER A 138 5.43 -2.22 4.53
C SER A 138 5.10 -1.26 5.66
N GLU A 139 6.05 -0.37 5.99
CA GLU A 139 5.87 0.70 6.96
C GLU A 139 5.38 1.98 6.25
N GLY A 140 4.15 2.42 6.53
CA GLY A 140 3.63 3.69 6.03
C GLY A 140 2.77 3.59 4.76
N GLY A 141 2.45 2.38 4.30
CA GLY A 141 1.58 2.19 3.15
C GLY A 141 1.33 0.74 2.79
N VAL A 142 1.04 0.54 1.51
CA VAL A 142 0.85 -0.76 0.88
C VAL A 142 1.69 -0.81 -0.38
N VAL A 143 2.17 -2.00 -0.75
CA VAL A 143 3.02 -2.20 -1.93
C VAL A 143 2.47 -3.26 -2.87
N ASN A 144 2.84 -3.13 -4.15
CA ASN A 144 2.75 -4.23 -5.09
C ASN A 144 4.01 -5.08 -4.98
N PHE A 145 3.86 -6.38 -5.20
CA PHE A 145 4.90 -7.34 -4.91
C PHE A 145 4.85 -8.53 -5.88
N ASP A 146 6.01 -9.06 -6.23
CA ASP A 146 6.21 -10.22 -7.11
C ASP A 146 7.39 -11.04 -6.60
N THR A 147 7.06 -12.23 -6.10
CA THR A 147 8.02 -13.25 -5.70
C THR A 147 8.25 -14.16 -6.90
N HIS A 148 9.46 -14.17 -7.44
CA HIS A 148 9.82 -14.90 -8.66
C HIS A 148 11.27 -15.38 -8.59
N GLY A 149 11.62 -16.38 -9.38
CA GLY A 149 12.99 -16.84 -9.57
C GLY A 149 13.45 -16.68 -11.01
N ASP A 150 14.74 -16.38 -11.20
CA ASP A 150 15.44 -16.26 -12.47
C ASP A 150 16.82 -16.95 -12.40
N GLY A 151 17.16 -17.76 -13.40
CA GLY A 151 18.42 -18.50 -13.40
C GLY A 151 18.60 -19.40 -14.61
N ASP A 152 19.79 -19.37 -15.22
CA ASP A 152 20.14 -20.21 -16.39
C ASP A 152 19.11 -20.17 -17.54
N GLY A 153 18.48 -19.00 -17.75
CA GLY A 153 17.44 -18.80 -18.77
C GLY A 153 16.05 -19.32 -18.40
N GLN A 154 15.88 -19.82 -17.17
CA GLN A 154 14.60 -20.21 -16.59
C GLN A 154 14.04 -19.08 -15.73
N SER A 155 12.71 -18.96 -15.70
CA SER A 155 12.00 -18.04 -14.82
C SER A 155 10.75 -18.69 -14.26
N VAL A 156 10.44 -18.44 -12.99
CA VAL A 156 9.22 -18.91 -12.33
C VAL A 156 8.63 -17.77 -11.49
N SER A 157 7.31 -17.57 -11.52
CA SER A 157 6.63 -16.69 -10.57
C SER A 157 5.96 -17.54 -9.49
N TYR A 158 6.24 -17.22 -8.24
CA TYR A 158 5.74 -17.92 -7.06
C TYR A 158 4.47 -17.28 -6.52
N LYS A 159 4.49 -15.96 -6.34
CA LYS A 159 3.38 -15.21 -5.74
C LYS A 159 3.46 -13.77 -6.16
N LYS A 160 2.36 -13.23 -6.67
CA LYS A 160 2.21 -11.80 -6.96
C LYS A 160 1.03 -11.26 -6.15
N GLY A 161 1.13 -10.01 -5.71
CA GLY A 161 0.02 -9.34 -5.06
C GLY A 161 0.12 -7.83 -5.19
N ARG A 162 -0.98 -7.16 -4.85
CA ARG A 162 -1.15 -5.71 -5.03
C ARG A 162 -1.67 -5.09 -3.75
N ALA A 163 -1.27 -3.84 -3.52
CA ALA A 163 -1.70 -3.06 -2.36
C ALA A 163 -1.68 -3.88 -1.06
N ALA A 164 -0.62 -4.66 -0.86
CA ALA A 164 -0.44 -5.51 0.29
C ALA A 164 0.36 -4.76 1.37
N PRO A 165 -0.14 -4.69 2.61
CA PRO A 165 0.62 -4.10 3.73
C PRO A 165 1.69 -5.05 4.26
N ALA A 166 1.58 -6.35 3.96
CA ALA A 166 2.48 -7.39 4.40
C ALA A 166 2.37 -8.62 3.48
N GLY A 167 3.34 -9.53 3.57
CA GLY A 167 3.28 -10.81 2.88
C GLY A 167 4.34 -11.80 3.35
N ASP A 168 3.97 -13.07 3.39
CA ASP A 168 4.84 -14.17 3.81
C ASP A 168 4.80 -15.34 2.80
N GLY A 169 5.73 -16.28 2.98
CA GLY A 169 5.69 -17.57 2.31
C GLY A 169 7.00 -18.36 2.40
N VAL A 170 7.01 -19.49 1.69
CA VAL A 170 8.21 -20.32 1.51
C VAL A 170 8.48 -20.46 0.01
N ILE A 171 9.69 -20.09 -0.41
CA ILE A 171 10.18 -20.31 -1.76
C ILE A 171 10.92 -21.63 -1.79
N GLN A 172 10.50 -22.56 -2.65
CA GLN A 172 11.31 -23.72 -3.01
C GLN A 172 11.93 -23.49 -4.38
N ALA A 173 13.25 -23.53 -4.45
CA ALA A 173 13.99 -23.27 -5.68
C ALA A 173 13.75 -24.40 -6.69
N ALA A 174 13.01 -24.11 -7.77
CA ALA A 174 12.73 -25.07 -8.83
C ALA A 174 13.98 -25.37 -9.70
N PHE A 175 14.95 -24.45 -9.67
CA PHE A 175 16.23 -24.51 -10.35
C PHE A 175 17.24 -23.68 -9.55
N SER A 176 18.53 -23.89 -9.82
CA SER A 176 19.59 -23.07 -9.26
C SER A 176 19.56 -21.68 -9.89
N GLY A 177 19.61 -20.62 -9.08
CA GLY A 177 19.50 -19.27 -9.60
C GLY A 177 19.23 -18.24 -8.51
N ASN A 178 18.85 -17.05 -8.95
CA ASN A 178 18.33 -16.02 -8.07
C ASN A 178 16.85 -16.26 -7.84
N HIS A 179 16.46 -16.20 -6.59
CA HIS A 179 15.09 -16.26 -6.15
C HIS A 179 14.82 -14.97 -5.39
N THR A 180 13.84 -14.24 -5.87
CA THR A 180 13.48 -12.90 -5.42
C THR A 180 12.12 -12.97 -4.72
N GLY A 181 12.03 -12.35 -3.55
CA GLY A 181 10.78 -11.82 -3.03
C GLY A 181 10.83 -10.31 -3.17
N SER A 182 9.99 -9.71 -4.03
CA SER A 182 9.73 -8.28 -3.92
C SER A 182 8.57 -8.07 -2.93
N GLY A 183 8.65 -6.99 -2.15
CA GLY A 183 7.86 -6.71 -0.95
C GLY A 183 8.71 -5.83 -0.01
N GLU A 184 8.17 -4.69 0.40
CA GLU A 184 8.87 -3.71 1.25
C GLU A 184 9.05 -4.26 2.68
N THR A 185 10.19 -3.93 3.27
CA THR A 185 10.88 -4.75 4.27
C THR A 185 10.37 -4.50 5.70
N VAL A 186 10.25 -5.42 6.65
CA VAL A 186 10.93 -6.71 6.93
C VAL A 186 10.91 -7.61 5.72
N VAL A 187 11.95 -8.28 5.26
CA VAL A 187 11.83 -9.45 4.37
C VAL A 187 12.73 -10.39 5.13
N THR A 188 12.16 -11.46 5.66
CA THR A 188 12.89 -12.32 6.57
C THR A 188 13.33 -13.61 5.89
N PRO A 189 14.36 -13.64 5.02
CA PRO A 189 14.77 -14.89 4.42
C PRO A 189 15.52 -15.80 5.40
N MET A 190 15.22 -17.11 5.27
CA MET A 190 16.01 -18.32 5.63
C MET A 190 15.97 -18.87 7.07
N SER A 191 15.26 -20.00 7.25
CA SER A 191 15.77 -21.36 7.55
C SER A 191 14.57 -22.34 7.53
N ARG A 192 14.59 -23.61 7.10
CA ARG A 192 15.60 -24.69 7.09
C ARG A 192 15.99 -25.18 5.71
#